data_AF-A0A6P1DFF8-F1
#
_entry.id   AF-A0A6P1DFF8-F1
#
_cell.length_a   1.000
_cell.length_b   1.000
_cell.length_c   1.000
_cell.angle_alpha   90.00
_cell.angle_beta   90.00
_cell.angle_gamma   90.00
#
_symmetry.space_group_name_H-M   'P 1'
#
loop_
_entity.id
_entity.type
_entity.pdbx_description
1 polymer ?
#
loop_
_entity_poly.entity_id
_entity_poly.type
_entity_poly.pdbx_seq_one_letter_code
_entity_poly.pdbx_strand_id
1 'polypeptide(L)' 'IAGENFLLVRGITASRWTFVLDKNRKIIYKNVEVNAADDSKKVLEVIKKTKG' A
#
# COMPACT_ATOMS: atom_id res chain seq x y z
N ILE A 1 1.44 -30.42 17.57
CA ILE A 1 1.53 -30.17 16.12
C ILE A 1 2.86 -29.45 15.90
N ALA A 2 3.80 -30.07 15.18
CA ALA A 2 5.09 -29.44 14.88
C ALA A 2 4.91 -28.49 13.69
N GLY A 3 5.20 -27.21 13.87
CA GLY A 3 5.19 -26.22 12.80
C GLY A 3 6.46 -26.32 11.95
N GLU A 4 6.32 -26.27 10.64
CA GLU A 4 7.43 -26.33 9.70
C GLU A 4 7.97 -24.90 9.46
N ASN A 5 9.30 -24.75 9.58
CA ASN A 5 9.96 -23.47 9.35
C ASN A 5 10.38 -23.35 7.89
N PHE A 6 9.83 -22.36 7.19
CA PHE A 6 10.20 -22.02 5.82
C PHE A 6 11.15 -20.83 5.79
N LEU A 7 12.26 -20.96 5.07
CA LEU A 7 13.17 -19.86 4.79
C LEU A 7 12.72 -19.16 3.50
N LEU A 8 12.13 -17.97 3.61
CA LEU A 8 11.76 -17.17 2.44
C LEU A 8 12.98 -16.41 1.92
N VAL A 9 13.46 -16.77 0.73
CA VAL A 9 14.48 -16.01 0.00
C VAL A 9 13.77 -15.01 -0.91
N ARG A 10 13.91 -13.70 -0.62
CA ARG A 10 13.37 -12.65 -1.50
C ARG A 10 14.32 -12.44 -2.68
N GLY A 11 13.87 -12.72 -3.90
CA GLY A 11 14.66 -12.55 -5.13
C GLY A 11 14.94 -11.09 -5.51
N ILE A 12 14.10 -10.15 -5.07
CA ILE A 12 14.28 -8.70 -5.20
C ILE A 12 13.67 -7.98 -3.99
N THR A 13 14.23 -6.83 -3.60
CA THR A 13 13.59 -5.91 -2.67
C THR A 13 12.71 -4.95 -3.47
N ALA A 14 11.42 -5.23 -3.56
CA ALA A 14 10.48 -4.27 -4.14
C ALA A 14 10.34 -3.05 -3.21
N SER A 15 10.51 -1.85 -3.76
CA SER A 15 10.26 -0.59 -3.04
C SER A 15 8.80 -0.54 -2.56
N ARG A 16 8.54 0.12 -1.44
CA ARG A 16 7.18 0.31 -0.91
C ARG A 16 6.46 1.42 -1.69
N TRP A 17 5.25 1.15 -2.15
CA TRP A 17 4.41 2.11 -2.86
C TRP A 17 2.94 1.92 -2.50
N THR A 18 2.18 3.02 -2.54
CA THR A 18 0.74 3.05 -2.27
C THR A 18 0.04 3.80 -3.38
N PHE A 19 -0.97 3.18 -3.98
CA PHE A 19 -1.83 3.81 -4.99
C PHE A 19 -3.28 3.73 -4.52
N VAL A 20 -4.05 4.80 -4.72
CA VAL A 20 -5.51 4.78 -4.56
C VAL A 20 -6.13 4.98 -5.93
N LEU A 21 -7.11 4.16 -6.27
CA LEU A 21 -7.87 4.22 -7.50
C LEU A 21 -9.33 4.61 -7.21
N ASP A 22 -9.95 5.33 -8.14
CA ASP A 22 -11.39 5.53 -8.12
C ASP A 22 -12.15 4.31 -8.70
N LYS A 23 -13.49 4.34 -8.64
CA LYS A 23 -14.34 3.27 -9.19
C LYS A 23 -14.23 3.10 -10.71
N ASN A 24 -13.70 4.09 -11.41
CA ASN A 24 -13.46 4.06 -12.85
C ASN A 24 -12.06 3.54 -13.21
N ARG A 25 -11.33 3.01 -12.22
CA ARG A 25 -9.94 2.50 -12.34
C ARG A 25 -8.92 3.59 -12.69
N LYS A 26 -9.21 4.85 -12.36
CA LYS A 26 -8.24 5.95 -12.48
C LYS A 26 -7.46 6.08 -11.19
N ILE A 27 -6.13 6.23 -11.30
CA ILE A 27 -5.27 6.52 -10.15
C ILE A 27 -5.54 7.94 -9.67
N ILE A 28 -5.98 8.08 -8.43
CA ILE A 28 -6.27 9.36 -7.77
C ILE A 28 -5.24 9.73 -6.70
N TYR A 29 -4.39 8.79 -6.31
CA TYR A 29 -3.26 9.02 -5.41
C TYR A 29 -2.13 8.05 -5.70
N LYS A 30 -0.90 8.55 -5.59
CA LYS A 30 0.34 7.79 -5.76
C LYS A 30 1.34 8.24 -4.69
N ASN A 31 1.86 7.29 -3.92
CA ASN A 31 2.94 7.48 -2.97
C ASN A 31 4.04 6.46 -3.27
N VAL A 32 5.23 6.93 -3.65
CA VAL A 32 6.39 6.09 -4.00
C VAL A 32 7.49 6.11 -2.95
N GLU A 33 7.36 6.98 -1.94
CA GLU A 33 8.24 7.08 -0.78
C GLU A 33 7.42 6.82 0.48
N VAL A 34 6.89 5.59 0.56
CA VAL A 34 5.93 5.22 1.60
C VAL A 34 6.60 5.20 2.97
N ASN A 35 6.24 6.17 3.81
CA ASN A 35 6.38 6.07 5.26
C ASN A 35 5.22 5.23 5.81
N ALA A 36 5.51 4.01 6.23
CA ALA A 36 4.51 3.05 6.69
C ALA A 36 3.69 3.53 7.90
N ALA A 37 4.24 4.37 8.77
CA ALA A 37 3.55 4.85 9.97
C ALA A 37 2.41 5.82 9.64
N ASP A 38 2.60 6.65 8.61
CA ASP A 38 1.66 7.72 8.25
C ASP A 38 0.79 7.38 7.03
N ASP A 39 1.13 6.32 6.30
CA ASP A 39 0.46 5.98 5.04
C ASP A 39 -1.03 5.70 5.21
N SER A 40 -1.42 5.02 6.31
CA SER A 40 -2.83 4.71 6.61
C SER A 40 -3.68 5.98 6.80
N LYS A 41 -3.13 7.01 7.46
CA LYS A 41 -3.82 8.30 7.65
C LYS A 41 -3.99 9.03 6.32
N LYS A 42 -2.92 9.09 5.52
CA LYS A 42 -2.94 9.76 4.20
C LYS A 42 -3.93 9.11 3.25
N VAL A 43 -3.99 7.78 3.20
CA VAL A 43 -4.96 7.04 2.38
C VAL A 43 -6.40 7.34 2.82
N LEU A 44 -6.67 7.39 4.13
CA LEU A 44 -8.00 7.70 4.64
C LEU A 44 -8.46 9.11 4.24
N GLU A 45 -7.56 10.10 4.30
CA GLU A 45 -7.87 11.47 3.88
C GLU A 45 -8.19 11.56 2.38
N VAL A 46 -7.42 10.86 1.54
CA VAL A 46 -7.69 10.78 0.10
C VAL A 46 -9.08 10.19 -0.14
N ILE A 47 -9.40 9.06 0.49
CA ILE A 47 -10.71 8.38 0.32
C ILE A 47 -11.86 9.30 0.76
N LYS A 48 -11.70 10.06 1.85
CA LYS A 48 -12.71 11.03 2.32
C LYS A 48 -12.93 12.15 1.31
N LYS A 49 -11.85 12.69 0.72
CA LYS A 49 -11.95 13.76 -0.30
C LYS A 49 -12.58 13.30 -1.61
N THR A 50 -12.46 12.03 -1.98
CA THR A 50 -13.05 11.48 -3.20
C THR A 50 -14.53 11.10 -3.07
N LYS A 51 -15.11 11.12 -1.86
CA LYS A 51 -16.54 10.86 -1.64
C LYS A 51 -17.44 12.09 -1.90
N GLY A 52 -16.96 13.10 -2.64
CA GLY A 52 -17.72 14.27 -3.09
C GLY A 52 -18.34 14.05 -4.46
#